data_AF-A0A3M1CGM3-F1
#
_entry.id   AF-A0A3M1CGM3-F1
#
_cell.length_a   1.000
_cell.length_b   1.000
_cell.length_c   1.000
_cell.angle_alpha   90.00
_cell.angle_beta   90.00
_cell.angle_gamma   90.00
#
_symmetry.space_group_name_H-M   'P 1'
#
loop_
_entity.id
_entity.type
_entity.pdbx_description
1 polymer ?
#
loop_
_entity_poly.entity_id
_entity_poly.type
_entity_poly.pdbx_seq_one_letter_code
_entity_poly.pdbx_strand_id
1 'polypeptide(L)'
;MSNAREADAPRRIDLAAVSAISCAQILLELLLSRLFSVTLYYHFAFMVVSLALFGLAAAGVVVSSSRWGASASRARVAMAASCALFGLGAVATLAVVLQVRIPSGGGWRIFLHLLAIYFPASVPFFFSGTSLALAMTRWSNQAGRVYFWDLAGAAAGCVLTVPLLDLAGGIDAVLVVAAIGGAAGLLWATGWSTRLLAASACAVSVLLLLANPRLGILKVPTTKAVDESRVIFAKWNSLSRITVSPGEHDFLWMNIDSDAATRIFSSSAWSEGRRDNLRFSETRLASLVYETGPKEKVVVIGPGGGADVLSALQKGAGRVLGIELNDIIVEDVMLGRFAQYSGRLYENPSVQVVVGEGRSSLRRSTERFDVIQATLVDTWAATSAGAFTLSENMLYTVEAFVDFIEHLGPSGRLSMTRWLRRPPREFVRLAAIGV
;
A
#
# COMPACT_ATOMS: atom_id res chain seq x y z
N MET A 1 -28.21 40.95 -25.39
CA MET A 1 -27.37 39.79 -25.74
C MET A 1 -26.39 40.24 -26.82
N SER A 2 -25.11 39.87 -26.70
CA SER A 2 -23.95 40.36 -27.47
C SER A 2 -23.11 41.43 -26.72
N ASN A 3 -21.79 41.20 -26.62
CA ASN A 3 -20.70 42.07 -26.11
C ASN A 3 -20.17 41.96 -24.66
N ALA A 4 -20.26 40.81 -23.95
CA ALA A 4 -19.56 40.66 -22.65
C ALA A 4 -18.95 39.27 -22.36
N ARG A 5 -18.60 38.50 -23.40
CA ARG A 5 -17.84 37.24 -23.27
C ARG A 5 -16.56 37.32 -24.11
N GLU A 6 -15.69 38.28 -23.82
CA GLU A 6 -14.27 38.08 -24.16
C GLU A 6 -13.79 36.89 -23.34
N ALA A 7 -13.72 35.74 -24.01
CA ALA A 7 -13.36 34.46 -23.44
C ALA A 7 -11.86 34.47 -23.12
N ASP A 8 -11.49 34.98 -21.95
CA ASP A 8 -10.12 34.90 -21.42
C ASP A 8 -9.68 33.44 -21.46
N ALA A 9 -8.73 33.14 -22.34
CA ALA A 9 -8.17 31.80 -22.51
C ALA A 9 -7.44 31.38 -21.21
N PRO A 10 -7.39 30.08 -20.88
CA PRO A 10 -6.60 29.64 -19.74
C PRO A 10 -5.13 29.95 -20.00
N ARG A 11 -4.49 30.65 -19.07
CA ARG A 11 -3.06 30.93 -19.12
C ARG A 11 -2.29 29.66 -18.74
N ARG A 12 -1.00 29.60 -19.03
CA ARG A 12 -0.14 28.45 -18.65
C ARG A 12 -0.19 28.15 -17.15
N ILE A 13 -0.23 29.18 -16.31
CA ILE A 13 -0.37 29.03 -14.85
C ILE A 13 -1.69 28.39 -14.45
N ASP A 14 -2.77 28.70 -15.16
CA ASP A 14 -4.10 28.15 -14.87
C ASP A 14 -4.13 26.64 -15.21
N LEU A 15 -3.51 26.25 -16.32
CA LEU A 15 -3.37 24.84 -16.73
C LEU A 15 -2.45 24.04 -15.81
N ALA A 16 -1.36 24.65 -15.35
CA ALA A 16 -0.47 24.05 -14.37
C ALA A 16 -1.18 23.79 -13.03
N ALA A 17 -2.04 24.71 -12.59
CA ALA A 17 -2.84 24.55 -11.39
C ALA A 17 -3.86 23.40 -11.53
N VAL A 18 -4.55 23.29 -12.68
CA VAL A 18 -5.43 22.14 -12.99
C VAL A 18 -4.67 20.82 -12.91
N SER A 19 -3.51 20.75 -13.55
CA SER A 19 -2.70 19.53 -13.56
C SER A 19 -2.20 19.16 -12.15
N ALA A 20 -1.76 20.15 -11.37
CA ALA A 20 -1.29 19.95 -10.00
C ALA A 20 -2.40 19.46 -9.06
N ILE A 21 -3.59 20.07 -9.10
CA ILE A 21 -4.70 19.65 -8.23
C ILE A 21 -5.26 18.28 -8.66
N SER A 22 -5.28 17.97 -9.96
CA SER A 22 -5.71 16.66 -10.47
C SER A 22 -4.71 15.56 -10.09
N CYS A 23 -3.41 15.84 -10.19
CA CYS A 23 -2.34 14.98 -9.68
C CYS A 23 -2.52 14.71 -8.18
N ALA A 24 -2.71 15.77 -7.39
CA ALA A 24 -2.92 15.65 -5.94
C ALA A 24 -4.19 14.85 -5.60
N GLN A 25 -5.28 15.02 -6.36
CA GLN A 25 -6.52 14.28 -6.16
C GLN A 25 -6.32 12.77 -6.34
N ILE A 26 -5.70 12.36 -7.45
CA ILE A 26 -5.46 10.93 -7.73
C ILE A 26 -4.45 10.35 -6.74
N LEU A 27 -3.39 11.09 -6.40
CA LEU A 27 -2.46 10.67 -5.35
C LEU A 27 -3.20 10.46 -4.03
N LEU A 28 -4.07 11.39 -3.62
CA LEU A 28 -4.84 11.23 -2.38
C LEU A 28 -5.74 9.99 -2.42
N GLU A 29 -6.42 9.76 -3.54
CA GLU A 29 -7.29 8.59 -3.73
C GLU A 29 -6.51 7.28 -3.55
N LEU A 30 -5.38 7.14 -4.24
CA LEU A 30 -4.56 5.94 -4.18
C LEU A 30 -3.90 5.78 -2.79
N LEU A 31 -3.41 6.85 -2.18
CA LEU A 31 -2.82 6.81 -0.85
C LEU A 31 -3.85 6.47 0.23
N LEU A 32 -5.07 7.02 0.17
CA LEU A 32 -6.15 6.66 1.10
C LEU A 32 -6.55 5.20 0.95
N SER A 33 -6.56 4.66 -0.27
CA SER A 33 -6.82 3.23 -0.47
C SER A 33 -5.78 2.35 0.25
N ARG A 34 -4.49 2.72 0.17
CA ARG A 34 -3.41 2.03 0.90
C ARG A 34 -3.51 2.23 2.40
N LEU A 35 -3.77 3.45 2.86
CA LEU A 35 -3.90 3.77 4.28
C LEU A 35 -5.05 3.00 4.91
N PHE A 36 -6.22 2.95 4.26
CA PHE A 36 -7.40 2.22 4.76
C PHE A 36 -7.19 0.71 4.75
N SER A 37 -6.48 0.18 3.75
CA SER A 37 -6.13 -1.25 3.72
C SER A 37 -5.30 -1.68 4.94
N VAL A 38 -4.40 -0.80 5.40
CA VAL A 38 -3.53 -1.04 6.55
C VAL A 38 -4.22 -0.77 7.89
N THR A 39 -4.90 0.37 8.03
CA THR A 39 -5.48 0.78 9.32
C THR A 39 -6.80 0.08 9.61
N LEU A 40 -7.63 -0.10 8.58
CA LEU A 40 -8.93 -0.75 8.65
C LEU A 40 -8.80 -2.17 8.12
N TYR A 41 -9.46 -2.51 7.01
CA TYR A 41 -9.30 -3.77 6.30
C TYR A 41 -9.44 -3.45 4.81
N TYR A 42 -8.88 -4.28 3.93
CA TYR A 42 -8.90 -4.04 2.48
C TYR A 42 -10.32 -3.83 1.89
N HIS A 43 -11.35 -4.46 2.48
CA HIS A 43 -12.75 -4.22 2.09
C HIS A 43 -13.17 -2.74 2.14
N PHE A 44 -12.60 -2.01 3.09
CA PHE A 44 -12.88 -0.60 3.34
C PHE A 44 -12.05 0.32 2.44
N ALA A 45 -10.93 -0.15 1.89
CA ALA A 45 -10.13 0.60 0.93
C ALA A 45 -10.88 0.88 -0.37
N PHE A 46 -11.73 -0.05 -0.82
CA PHE A 46 -12.52 0.11 -2.04
C PHE A 46 -13.54 1.25 -1.99
N MET A 47 -13.98 1.63 -0.79
CA MET A 47 -14.93 2.73 -0.61
C MET A 47 -14.33 4.08 -1.04
N VAL A 48 -13.00 4.20 -1.11
CA VAL A 48 -12.32 5.46 -1.44
C VAL A 48 -12.73 5.98 -2.81
N VAL A 49 -12.88 5.11 -3.81
CA VAL A 49 -13.37 5.50 -5.15
C VAL A 49 -14.78 6.11 -5.06
N SER A 50 -15.67 5.48 -4.30
CA SER A 50 -17.03 6.00 -4.09
C SER A 50 -17.02 7.34 -3.34
N LEU A 51 -16.10 7.55 -2.40
CA LEU A 51 -15.95 8.82 -1.67
C LEU A 51 -15.40 9.93 -2.57
N ALA A 52 -14.44 9.60 -3.43
CA ALA A 52 -13.92 10.53 -4.42
C ALA A 52 -15.02 10.98 -5.38
N LEU A 53 -15.75 10.02 -5.96
CA LEU A 53 -16.90 10.31 -6.83
C LEU A 53 -18.00 11.09 -6.10
N PHE A 54 -18.32 10.74 -4.86
CA PHE A 54 -19.30 11.47 -4.04
C PHE A 54 -18.88 12.93 -3.82
N GLY A 55 -17.63 13.17 -3.42
CA GLY A 55 -17.09 14.51 -3.23
C GLY A 55 -17.13 15.34 -4.52
N LEU A 56 -16.65 14.77 -5.62
CA LEU A 56 -16.69 15.40 -6.95
C LEU A 56 -18.11 15.72 -7.42
N ALA A 57 -19.06 14.80 -7.25
CA ALA A 57 -20.46 14.99 -7.64
C ALA A 57 -21.14 16.07 -6.78
N ALA A 58 -20.95 16.03 -5.46
CA ALA A 58 -21.45 17.06 -4.55
C ALA A 58 -20.89 18.45 -4.92
N ALA A 59 -19.61 18.51 -5.28
CA ALA A 59 -18.97 19.74 -5.74
C ALA A 59 -19.61 20.27 -7.03
N GLY A 60 -19.90 19.42 -8.01
CA GLY A 60 -20.58 19.81 -9.25
C GLY A 60 -21.99 20.40 -8.99
N VAL A 61 -22.77 19.78 -8.10
CA VAL A 61 -24.09 20.28 -7.70
C VAL A 61 -23.99 21.64 -7.00
N VAL A 62 -23.03 21.82 -6.09
CA VAL A 62 -22.81 23.10 -5.42
C VAL A 62 -22.35 24.16 -6.42
N VAL A 63 -21.37 23.87 -7.28
CA VAL A 63 -20.84 24.82 -8.26
C VAL A 63 -21.94 25.28 -9.21
N SER A 64 -22.77 24.36 -9.73
CA SER A 64 -23.87 24.66 -10.65
C SER A 64 -24.99 25.53 -10.04
N SER A 65 -25.25 25.40 -8.74
CA SER A 65 -26.26 26.19 -8.02
C SER A 65 -25.68 27.47 -7.40
N SER A 66 -24.36 27.57 -7.26
CA SER A 66 -23.68 28.72 -6.66
C SER A 66 -23.48 29.88 -7.63
N ARG A 67 -23.15 31.06 -7.08
CA ARG A 67 -22.67 32.22 -7.85
C ARG A 67 -21.14 32.29 -7.93
N TRP A 68 -20.42 31.22 -7.58
CA TRP A 68 -18.94 31.23 -7.56
C TRP A 68 -18.34 31.36 -8.96
N GLY A 69 -19.01 30.82 -9.98
CA GLY A 69 -18.63 31.00 -11.39
C GLY A 69 -19.12 32.30 -12.03
N ALA A 70 -19.85 33.17 -11.31
CA ALA A 70 -20.52 34.32 -11.90
C ALA A 70 -19.58 35.42 -12.42
N SER A 71 -18.32 35.45 -11.96
CA SER A 71 -17.29 36.39 -12.44
C SER A 71 -15.91 35.74 -12.39
N ALA A 72 -15.00 36.18 -13.25
CA ALA A 72 -13.65 35.63 -13.33
C ALA A 72 -12.85 35.78 -12.01
N SER A 73 -13.02 36.90 -11.31
CA SER A 73 -12.36 37.14 -10.02
C SER A 73 -12.87 36.22 -8.93
N ARG A 74 -14.20 36.07 -8.79
CA ARG A 74 -14.81 35.14 -7.81
C ARG A 74 -14.43 33.69 -8.10
N ALA A 75 -14.42 33.29 -9.37
CA ALA A 75 -14.02 31.93 -9.75
C ALA A 75 -12.57 31.65 -9.36
N ARG A 76 -11.62 32.56 -9.63
CA ARG A 76 -10.22 32.40 -9.23
C ARG A 76 -10.04 32.35 -7.71
N VAL A 77 -10.76 33.20 -6.96
CA VAL A 77 -10.75 33.17 -5.49
C VAL A 77 -11.26 31.84 -4.96
N ALA A 78 -12.39 31.34 -5.49
CA ALA A 78 -12.96 30.07 -5.10
C ALA A 78 -12.04 28.90 -5.46
N MET A 79 -11.48 28.86 -6.68
CA MET A 79 -10.51 27.83 -7.08
C MET A 79 -9.29 27.80 -6.14
N ALA A 80 -8.68 28.97 -5.86
CA ALA A 80 -7.53 29.06 -4.97
C ALA A 80 -7.85 28.61 -3.53
N ALA A 81 -8.99 29.05 -2.99
CA ALA A 81 -9.45 28.66 -1.66
C ALA A 81 -9.76 27.16 -1.59
N SER A 82 -10.43 26.61 -2.61
CA SER A 82 -10.70 25.18 -2.72
C SER A 82 -9.43 24.34 -2.77
N CYS A 83 -8.40 24.72 -3.53
CA CYS A 83 -7.12 23.99 -3.51
C CYS A 83 -6.44 24.02 -2.13
N ALA A 84 -6.47 25.16 -1.43
CA ALA A 84 -5.94 25.26 -0.07
C ALA A 84 -6.74 24.40 0.93
N LEU A 85 -8.08 24.41 0.82
CA LEU A 85 -8.97 23.60 1.64
C LEU A 85 -8.89 22.11 1.32
N PHE A 86 -8.56 21.73 0.08
CA PHE A 86 -8.19 20.36 -0.26
C PHE A 86 -6.94 19.93 0.53
N GLY A 87 -5.89 20.75 0.54
CA GLY A 87 -4.66 20.43 1.26
C GLY A 87 -4.87 20.30 2.77
N LEU A 88 -5.54 21.28 3.39
CA LEU A 88 -5.91 21.23 4.80
C LEU A 88 -6.86 20.07 5.10
N GLY A 89 -7.81 19.81 4.20
CA GLY A 89 -8.71 18.68 4.27
C GLY A 89 -7.96 17.35 4.28
N ALA A 90 -6.96 17.17 3.41
CA ALA A 90 -6.17 15.95 3.34
C ALA A 90 -5.38 15.70 4.64
N VAL A 91 -4.80 16.75 5.24
CA VAL A 91 -4.16 16.67 6.56
C VAL A 91 -5.18 16.32 7.65
N ALA A 92 -6.36 16.95 7.63
CA ALA A 92 -7.42 16.66 8.59
C ALA A 92 -7.94 15.22 8.45
N THR A 93 -8.16 14.74 7.23
CA THR A 93 -8.51 13.34 6.94
C THR A 93 -7.45 12.40 7.50
N LEU A 94 -6.16 12.66 7.25
CA LEU A 94 -5.07 11.86 7.79
C LEU A 94 -5.12 11.81 9.32
N ALA A 95 -5.29 12.95 9.98
CA ALA A 95 -5.40 13.00 11.43
C ALA A 95 -6.60 12.19 11.96
N VAL A 96 -7.77 12.31 11.32
CA VAL A 96 -8.97 11.54 11.67
C VAL A 96 -8.73 10.05 11.51
N VAL A 97 -8.16 9.61 10.38
CA VAL A 97 -7.90 8.20 10.08
C VAL A 97 -6.91 7.58 11.07
N LEU A 98 -5.93 8.37 11.53
CA LEU A 98 -4.97 7.90 12.53
C LEU A 98 -5.56 7.90 13.95
N GLN A 99 -6.50 8.78 14.30
CA GLN A 99 -7.02 8.90 15.66
C GLN A 99 -8.29 8.09 15.93
N VAL A 100 -9.16 7.92 14.94
CA VAL A 100 -10.45 7.23 15.12
C VAL A 100 -10.21 5.71 15.12
N ARG A 101 -10.42 5.09 16.28
CA ARG A 101 -10.28 3.64 16.47
C ARG A 101 -11.59 2.94 16.22
N ILE A 102 -11.59 1.89 15.41
CA ILE A 102 -12.77 1.03 15.26
C ILE A 102 -12.88 0.10 16.48
N PRO A 103 -14.02 0.08 17.20
CA PRO A 103 -14.23 -0.84 18.32
C PRO A 103 -14.21 -2.31 17.85
N SER A 104 -13.67 -3.21 18.67
CA SER A 104 -13.61 -4.66 18.40
C SER A 104 -14.95 -5.39 18.57
N GLY A 105 -16.05 -4.68 18.87
CA GLY A 105 -17.39 -5.25 19.06
C GLY A 105 -18.36 -4.86 17.94
N GLY A 106 -19.24 -5.78 17.54
CA GLY A 106 -20.25 -5.56 16.50
C GLY A 106 -21.35 -4.55 16.89
N GLY A 107 -22.02 -3.97 15.90
CA GLY A 107 -23.22 -3.14 16.08
C GLY A 107 -23.16 -1.76 15.41
N TRP A 108 -24.21 -0.96 15.60
CA TRP A 108 -24.38 0.38 15.00
C TRP A 108 -23.26 1.37 15.36
N ARG A 109 -22.51 1.14 16.44
CA ARG A 109 -21.37 1.97 16.83
C ARG A 109 -20.24 1.90 15.80
N ILE A 110 -19.98 0.74 15.19
CA ILE A 110 -18.99 0.61 14.10
C ILE A 110 -19.41 1.52 12.95
N PHE A 111 -20.69 1.51 12.58
CA PHE A 111 -21.21 2.34 11.50
C PHE A 111 -20.96 3.84 11.75
N LEU A 112 -21.14 4.33 12.98
CA LEU A 112 -20.80 5.70 13.32
C LEU A 112 -19.30 6.03 13.21
N HIS A 113 -18.42 5.11 13.61
CA HIS A 113 -16.96 5.33 13.47
C HIS A 113 -16.53 5.32 12.01
N LEU A 114 -17.11 4.41 11.20
CA LEU A 114 -16.90 4.40 9.75
C LEU A 114 -17.40 5.69 9.11
N LEU A 115 -18.58 6.19 9.50
CA LEU A 115 -19.07 7.47 9.01
C LEU A 115 -18.15 8.63 9.42
N ALA A 116 -17.65 8.62 10.66
CA ALA A 116 -16.70 9.61 11.15
C ALA A 116 -15.34 9.57 10.44
N ILE A 117 -14.97 8.46 9.82
CA ILE A 117 -13.75 8.34 8.99
C ILE A 117 -14.05 8.75 7.55
N TYR A 118 -15.10 8.18 6.95
CA TYR A 118 -15.39 8.33 5.53
C TYR A 118 -15.94 9.70 5.14
N PHE A 119 -16.77 10.31 6.00
CA PHE A 119 -17.32 11.62 5.69
C PHE A 119 -16.19 12.68 5.60
N PRO A 120 -15.28 12.80 6.58
CA PRO A 120 -14.08 13.65 6.43
C PRO A 120 -13.18 13.24 5.27
N ALA A 121 -13.09 11.95 4.93
CA ALA A 121 -12.30 11.51 3.77
C ALA A 121 -12.89 11.96 2.42
N SER A 122 -14.20 12.23 2.34
CA SER A 122 -14.83 12.79 1.13
C SER A 122 -14.61 14.30 0.95
N VAL A 123 -14.31 15.01 2.03
CA VAL A 123 -14.19 16.48 2.05
C VAL A 123 -13.08 17.02 1.13
N PRO A 124 -11.85 16.45 1.11
CA PRO A 124 -10.83 16.88 0.15
C PRO A 124 -11.33 16.76 -1.30
N PHE A 125 -11.94 15.64 -1.67
CA PHE A 125 -12.44 15.41 -3.03
C PHE A 125 -13.55 16.40 -3.43
N PHE A 126 -14.36 16.85 -2.48
CA PHE A 126 -15.28 17.96 -2.71
C PHE A 126 -14.56 19.25 -3.08
N PHE A 127 -13.46 19.56 -2.40
CA PHE A 127 -12.69 20.77 -2.69
C PHE A 127 -11.89 20.68 -4.00
N SER A 128 -11.23 19.56 -4.29
CA SER A 128 -10.60 19.37 -5.62
C SER A 128 -11.65 19.43 -6.73
N GLY A 129 -12.79 18.77 -6.55
CA GLY A 129 -13.92 18.82 -7.48
C GLY A 129 -14.47 20.22 -7.70
N THR A 130 -14.55 21.03 -6.65
CA THR A 130 -15.00 22.43 -6.76
C THR A 130 -14.04 23.23 -7.63
N SER A 131 -12.73 23.06 -7.42
CA SER A 131 -11.72 23.76 -8.21
C SER A 131 -11.74 23.35 -9.70
N LEU A 132 -11.84 22.06 -9.98
CA LEU A 132 -11.89 21.52 -11.35
C LEU A 132 -13.20 21.87 -12.06
N ALA A 133 -14.34 21.77 -11.38
CA ALA A 133 -15.64 22.15 -11.94
C ALA A 133 -15.71 23.65 -12.28
N LEU A 134 -15.14 24.52 -11.43
CA LEU A 134 -15.04 25.95 -11.72
C LEU A 134 -14.11 26.24 -12.90
N ALA A 135 -12.97 25.55 -13.00
CA ALA A 135 -12.06 25.66 -14.13
C ALA A 135 -12.76 25.27 -15.45
N MET A 136 -13.45 24.14 -15.48
CA MET A 136 -14.20 23.67 -16.65
C MET A 136 -15.35 24.61 -17.02
N THR A 137 -16.08 25.13 -16.02
CA THR A 137 -17.17 26.11 -16.25
C THR A 137 -16.64 27.40 -16.84
N ARG A 138 -15.49 27.88 -16.36
CA ARG A 138 -14.89 29.17 -16.76
C ARG A 138 -14.28 29.13 -18.15
N TRP A 139 -13.70 28.00 -18.54
CA TRP A 139 -13.00 27.81 -19.81
C TRP A 139 -13.70 26.79 -20.70
N SER A 140 -15.04 26.77 -20.69
CA SER A 140 -15.86 25.82 -21.47
C SER A 140 -15.56 25.84 -22.98
N ASN A 141 -15.26 27.01 -23.55
CA ASN A 141 -14.85 27.15 -24.96
C ASN A 141 -13.50 26.46 -25.28
N GLN A 142 -12.68 26.15 -24.27
CA GLN A 142 -11.40 25.45 -24.38
C GLN A 142 -11.38 24.20 -23.49
N ALA A 143 -12.54 23.58 -23.26
CA ALA A 143 -12.68 22.44 -22.37
C ALA A 143 -11.70 21.31 -22.72
N GLY A 144 -11.48 21.02 -24.00
CA GLY A 144 -10.50 20.00 -24.43
C GLY A 144 -9.07 20.27 -23.93
N ARG A 145 -8.65 21.54 -23.88
CA ARG A 145 -7.33 21.92 -23.37
C ARG A 145 -7.23 21.79 -21.85
N VAL A 146 -8.27 22.22 -21.12
CA VAL A 146 -8.31 22.07 -19.66
C VAL A 146 -8.36 20.59 -19.28
N TYR A 147 -9.17 19.81 -19.99
CA TYR A 147 -9.31 18.36 -19.80
C TYR A 147 -8.03 17.60 -20.11
N PHE A 148 -7.27 18.00 -21.13
CA PHE A 148 -5.95 17.42 -21.39
C PHE A 148 -5.00 17.58 -20.18
N TRP A 149 -4.95 18.77 -19.57
CA TRP A 149 -4.08 19.02 -18.41
C TRP A 149 -4.58 18.37 -17.12
N ASP A 150 -5.90 18.22 -16.98
CA ASP A 150 -6.51 17.41 -15.92
C ASP A 150 -6.07 15.95 -16.05
N LEU A 151 -6.28 15.32 -17.22
CA LEU A 151 -5.86 13.94 -17.48
C LEU A 151 -4.33 13.74 -17.35
N ALA A 152 -3.52 14.68 -17.85
CA ALA A 152 -2.08 14.61 -17.70
C ALA A 152 -1.64 14.70 -16.23
N GLY A 153 -2.31 15.55 -15.44
CA GLY A 153 -2.12 15.62 -14.00
C GLY A 153 -2.48 14.32 -13.29
N ALA A 154 -3.67 13.78 -13.58
CA ALA A 154 -4.14 12.50 -13.06
C ALA A 154 -3.17 11.35 -13.39
N ALA A 155 -2.72 11.26 -14.65
CA ALA A 155 -1.77 10.24 -15.09
C ALA A 155 -0.41 10.36 -14.38
N ALA A 156 0.09 11.59 -14.20
CA ALA A 156 1.28 11.84 -13.39
C ALA A 156 1.07 11.39 -11.94
N GLY A 157 -0.11 11.65 -11.36
CA GLY A 157 -0.48 11.19 -10.02
C GLY A 157 -0.40 9.66 -9.89
N CYS A 158 -0.95 8.91 -10.84
CA CYS A 158 -0.84 7.45 -10.86
C CYS A 158 0.62 6.96 -10.87
N VAL A 159 1.45 7.53 -11.75
CA VAL A 159 2.87 7.14 -11.88
C VAL A 159 3.67 7.52 -10.63
N LEU A 160 3.41 8.70 -10.06
CA LEU A 160 4.11 9.22 -8.89
C LEU A 160 3.73 8.53 -7.58
N THR A 161 2.60 7.81 -7.54
CA THR A 161 2.15 7.13 -6.31
C THR A 161 3.18 6.11 -5.82
N VAL A 162 3.75 5.31 -6.72
CA VAL A 162 4.73 4.27 -6.38
C VAL A 162 6.01 4.86 -5.74
N PRO A 163 6.79 5.71 -6.44
CA PRO A 163 8.00 6.28 -5.85
C PRO A 163 7.71 7.15 -4.62
N LEU A 164 6.55 7.80 -4.56
CA LEU A 164 6.17 8.58 -3.38
C LEU A 164 5.94 7.68 -2.16
N LEU A 165 5.27 6.53 -2.32
CA LEU A 165 5.09 5.54 -1.26
C LEU A 165 6.43 4.91 -0.84
N ASP A 166 7.31 4.60 -1.78
CA ASP A 166 8.60 3.96 -1.48
C ASP A 166 9.56 4.91 -0.75
N LEU A 167 9.52 6.20 -1.07
CA LEU A 167 10.43 7.20 -0.49
C LEU A 167 9.89 7.84 0.79
N ALA A 168 8.60 8.19 0.83
CA ALA A 168 7.98 8.91 1.95
C ALA A 168 7.15 7.99 2.86
N GLY A 169 6.72 6.82 2.39
CA GLY A 169 5.78 5.96 3.11
C GLY A 169 4.36 6.53 3.14
N GLY A 170 3.43 5.79 3.76
CA GLY A 170 2.00 6.08 3.65
C GLY A 170 1.53 7.40 4.28
N ILE A 171 2.12 7.80 5.42
CA ILE A 171 1.70 9.01 6.15
C ILE A 171 2.27 10.27 5.49
N ASP A 172 3.58 10.31 5.28
CA ASP A 172 4.26 11.50 4.78
C ASP A 172 3.94 11.74 3.30
N ALA A 173 3.62 10.71 2.53
CA ALA A 173 3.07 10.85 1.18
C ALA A 173 1.78 11.70 1.14
N VAL A 174 0.88 11.52 2.11
CA VAL A 174 -0.35 12.34 2.19
C VAL A 174 -0.04 13.80 2.52
N LEU A 175 1.01 14.06 3.31
CA LEU A 175 1.48 15.42 3.59
C LEU A 175 2.08 16.08 2.35
N VAL A 176 2.80 15.33 1.51
CA VAL A 176 3.27 15.80 0.20
C VAL A 176 2.08 16.17 -0.69
N VAL A 177 1.06 15.34 -0.77
CA VAL A 177 -0.18 15.62 -1.53
C VAL A 177 -0.89 16.88 -1.03
N ALA A 178 -0.98 17.04 0.29
CA ALA A 178 -1.54 18.24 0.89
C ALA A 178 -0.76 19.51 0.52
N ALA A 179 0.58 19.43 0.48
CA ALA A 179 1.45 20.51 0.04
C ALA A 179 1.25 20.84 -1.45
N ILE A 180 1.11 19.83 -2.33
CA ILE A 180 0.79 20.03 -3.76
C ILE A 180 -0.54 20.77 -3.91
N GLY A 181 -1.56 20.40 -3.14
CA GLY A 181 -2.85 21.11 -3.11
C GLY A 181 -2.72 22.59 -2.72
N GLY A 182 -1.99 22.88 -1.64
CA GLY A 182 -1.69 24.25 -1.23
C GLY A 182 -0.91 25.03 -2.31
N ALA A 183 0.08 24.41 -2.94
CA ALA A 183 0.86 25.00 -4.03
C ALA A 183 -0.01 25.28 -5.28
N ALA A 184 -0.92 24.38 -5.65
CA ALA A 184 -1.89 24.63 -6.71
C ALA A 184 -2.78 25.84 -6.41
N GLY A 185 -3.17 26.02 -5.14
CA GLY A 185 -3.92 27.19 -4.68
C GLY A 185 -3.16 28.50 -4.86
N LEU A 186 -1.84 28.51 -4.64
CA LEU A 186 -0.99 29.70 -4.84
C LEU A 186 -0.97 30.16 -6.31
N LEU A 187 -1.04 29.23 -7.26
CA LEU A 187 -1.06 29.54 -8.69
C LEU A 187 -2.33 30.31 -9.11
N TRP A 188 -3.45 30.08 -8.42
CA TRP A 188 -4.72 30.79 -8.64
C TRP A 188 -4.97 31.95 -7.68
N ALA A 189 -4.12 32.15 -6.68
CA ALA A 189 -4.33 33.13 -5.63
C ALA A 189 -4.14 34.58 -6.13
N THR A 190 -5.25 35.33 -6.15
CA THR A 190 -5.31 36.71 -6.67
C THR A 190 -5.31 37.79 -5.58
N GLY A 191 -5.71 37.46 -4.34
CA GLY A 191 -5.78 38.39 -3.22
C GLY A 191 -4.86 37.99 -2.07
N TRP A 192 -4.57 38.92 -1.15
CA TRP A 192 -3.73 38.65 0.02
C TRP A 192 -4.29 37.50 0.88
N SER A 193 -5.61 37.47 1.12
CA SER A 193 -6.26 36.45 1.92
C SER A 193 -6.15 35.05 1.32
N THR A 194 -6.37 34.89 0.01
CA THR A 194 -6.25 33.60 -0.67
C THR A 194 -4.80 33.15 -0.80
N ARG A 195 -3.86 34.09 -1.00
CA ARG A 195 -2.42 33.79 -0.97
C ARG A 195 -1.99 33.32 0.41
N LEU A 196 -2.41 34.01 1.47
CA LEU A 196 -2.08 33.63 2.84
C LEU A 196 -2.66 32.26 3.18
N LEU A 197 -3.92 32.00 2.82
CA LEU A 197 -4.55 30.70 3.05
C LEU A 197 -3.79 29.56 2.33
N ALA A 198 -3.51 29.72 1.04
CA ALA A 198 -2.82 28.71 0.24
C ALA A 198 -1.35 28.52 0.69
N ALA A 199 -0.65 29.61 1.01
CA ALA A 199 0.70 29.58 1.56
C ALA A 199 0.72 28.89 2.93
N SER A 200 -0.26 29.19 3.80
CA SER A 200 -0.35 28.57 5.13
C SER A 200 -0.67 27.08 5.03
N ALA A 201 -1.59 26.69 4.15
CA ALA A 201 -1.89 25.28 3.90
C ALA A 201 -0.64 24.52 3.43
N CYS A 202 0.08 25.06 2.43
CA CYS A 202 1.32 24.49 1.93
C CYS A 202 2.41 24.43 3.02
N ALA A 203 2.63 25.54 3.73
CA ALA A 203 3.64 25.64 4.78
C ALA A 203 3.36 24.68 5.94
N VAL A 204 2.12 24.56 6.40
CA VAL A 204 1.75 23.60 7.46
C VAL A 204 2.01 22.17 7.02
N SER A 205 1.63 21.79 5.79
CA SER A 205 1.89 20.46 5.25
C SER A 205 3.39 20.17 5.16
N VAL A 206 4.20 21.11 4.67
CA VAL A 206 5.66 20.97 4.59
C VAL A 206 6.31 20.92 5.97
N LEU A 207 5.86 21.75 6.92
CA LEU A 207 6.36 21.72 8.29
C LEU A 207 6.07 20.39 8.97
N LEU A 208 4.85 19.86 8.82
CA LEU A 208 4.50 18.53 9.31
C LEU A 208 5.35 17.44 8.64
N LEU A 209 5.56 17.52 7.32
CA LEU A 209 6.39 16.57 6.58
C LEU A 209 7.84 16.53 7.10
N LEU A 210 8.43 17.69 7.39
CA LEU A 210 9.81 17.77 7.90
C LEU A 210 9.91 17.41 9.38
N ALA A 211 8.86 17.67 10.16
CA ALA A 211 8.82 17.42 11.60
C ALA A 211 8.44 15.98 11.95
N ASN A 212 7.57 15.34 11.17
CA ASN A 212 6.97 14.05 11.50
C ASN A 212 8.00 12.92 11.66
N PRO A 213 9.01 12.74 10.79
CA PRO A 213 10.00 11.67 10.96
C PRO A 213 10.81 11.78 12.26
N ARG A 214 10.98 13.01 12.80
CA ARG A 214 11.78 13.28 14.00
C ARG A 214 10.96 13.25 15.28
N LEU A 215 9.77 13.88 15.23
CA LEU A 215 8.92 14.07 16.39
C LEU A 215 7.86 12.99 16.52
N GLY A 216 7.53 12.31 15.42
CA GLY A 216 6.53 11.26 15.39
C GLY A 216 5.15 11.74 15.80
N ILE A 217 4.76 12.93 15.32
CA ILE A 217 3.48 13.60 15.62
C ILE A 217 2.31 12.78 15.06
N LEU A 218 2.49 12.24 13.84
CA LEU A 218 1.53 11.41 13.14
C LEU A 218 2.11 10.00 13.05
N LYS A 219 1.71 9.14 13.99
CA LYS A 219 2.00 7.70 13.98
C LYS A 219 0.71 6.93 13.81
N VAL A 220 0.80 5.73 13.24
CA VAL A 220 -0.29 4.75 13.29
C VAL A 220 -0.36 4.23 14.73
N PRO A 221 -1.39 4.58 15.52
CA PRO A 221 -1.43 4.17 16.93
C PRO A 221 -1.95 2.74 17.10
N THR A 222 -2.75 2.26 16.15
CA THR A 222 -3.32 0.91 16.11
C THR A 222 -3.58 0.52 14.66
N THR A 223 -3.31 -0.73 14.29
CA THR A 223 -3.84 -1.33 13.06
C THR A 223 -4.75 -2.49 13.44
N LYS A 224 -5.98 -2.54 12.91
CA LYS A 224 -6.85 -3.74 13.05
C LYS A 224 -7.04 -4.21 14.51
N ALA A 225 -7.14 -3.27 15.44
CA ALA A 225 -7.23 -3.52 16.89
C ALA A 225 -6.01 -4.23 17.53
N VAL A 226 -4.87 -4.30 16.82
CA VAL A 226 -3.57 -4.72 17.36
C VAL A 226 -2.84 -3.50 17.92
N ASP A 227 -2.31 -3.64 19.14
CA ASP A 227 -1.53 -2.59 19.80
C ASP A 227 -0.14 -2.47 19.14
N GLU A 228 0.11 -1.30 18.55
CA GLU A 228 1.37 -0.95 17.89
C GLU A 228 2.45 -0.49 18.87
N SER A 229 2.15 -0.38 20.17
CA SER A 229 3.10 0.08 21.21
C SER A 229 4.38 -0.77 21.29
N ARG A 230 4.30 -2.04 20.93
CA ARG A 230 5.42 -3.00 20.93
C ARG A 230 6.19 -3.03 19.61
N VAL A 231 5.79 -2.26 18.60
CA VAL A 231 6.45 -2.24 17.30
C VAL A 231 7.81 -1.55 17.41
N ILE A 232 8.87 -2.32 17.15
CA ILE A 232 10.27 -1.87 17.23
C ILE A 232 10.82 -1.43 15.86
N PHE A 233 10.17 -1.82 14.77
CA PHE A 233 10.49 -1.40 13.41
C PHE A 233 9.20 -1.26 12.60
N ALA A 234 9.09 -0.21 11.79
CA ALA A 234 8.00 -0.03 10.85
C ALA A 234 8.51 0.70 9.60
N LYS A 235 8.19 0.18 8.41
CA LYS A 235 8.50 0.83 7.13
C LYS A 235 7.40 0.51 6.11
N TRP A 236 7.20 1.42 5.17
CA TRP A 236 6.21 1.30 4.09
C TRP A 236 6.94 1.30 2.74
N ASN A 237 6.40 0.56 1.79
CA ASN A 237 6.65 0.71 0.36
C ASN A 237 5.30 0.66 -0.38
N SER A 238 5.34 0.65 -1.71
CA SER A 238 4.16 0.54 -2.56
C SER A 238 3.42 -0.79 -2.43
N LEU A 239 4.10 -1.84 -1.93
CA LEU A 239 3.55 -3.19 -1.79
C LEU A 239 2.79 -3.35 -0.46
N SER A 240 3.45 -3.01 0.65
CA SER A 240 2.94 -3.22 2.00
C SER A 240 3.60 -2.32 3.05
N ARG A 241 3.04 -2.36 4.26
CA ARG A 241 3.67 -1.91 5.49
C ARG A 241 4.22 -3.12 6.23
N ILE A 242 5.53 -3.11 6.47
CA ILE A 242 6.22 -4.11 7.29
C ILE A 242 6.40 -3.55 8.69
N THR A 243 5.96 -4.31 9.70
CA THR A 243 6.26 -4.03 11.11
C THR A 243 6.94 -5.20 11.77
N VAL A 244 7.87 -4.93 12.70
CA VAL A 244 8.47 -5.96 13.55
C VAL A 244 8.19 -5.64 15.01
N SER A 245 7.74 -6.64 15.76
CA SER A 245 7.45 -6.54 17.19
C SER A 245 7.98 -7.77 17.94
N PRO A 246 8.32 -7.66 19.24
CA PRO A 246 8.75 -8.80 20.02
C PRO A 246 7.65 -9.88 20.13
N GLY A 247 8.01 -11.13 19.83
CA GLY A 247 7.18 -12.31 20.04
C GLY A 247 7.39 -12.92 21.43
N GLU A 248 7.47 -14.25 21.48
CA GLU A 248 7.99 -14.98 22.65
C GLU A 248 9.52 -14.87 22.72
N HIS A 249 10.18 -15.64 23.59
CA HIS A 249 11.61 -15.50 23.86
C HIS A 249 12.54 -15.83 22.67
N ASP A 250 12.05 -16.54 21.66
CA ASP A 250 12.86 -17.11 20.58
C ASP A 250 12.49 -16.60 19.18
N PHE A 251 11.56 -15.65 19.07
CA PHE A 251 11.23 -15.05 17.77
C PHE A 251 10.66 -13.62 17.86
N LEU A 252 10.80 -12.88 16.76
CA LEU A 252 10.09 -11.63 16.50
C LEU A 252 8.94 -11.87 15.53
N TRP A 253 7.84 -11.17 15.73
CA TRP A 253 6.74 -11.11 14.76
C TRP A 253 7.07 -10.07 13.71
N MET A 254 7.13 -10.48 12.45
CA MET A 254 7.14 -9.59 11.30
C MET A 254 5.75 -9.62 10.66
N ASN A 255 5.01 -8.51 10.74
CA ASN A 255 3.69 -8.37 10.17
C ASN A 255 3.75 -7.64 8.83
N ILE A 256 2.87 -8.05 7.92
CA ILE A 256 2.71 -7.49 6.58
C ILE A 256 1.27 -6.98 6.48
N ASP A 257 1.11 -5.65 6.40
CA ASP A 257 -0.19 -4.94 6.42
C ASP A 257 -1.08 -5.30 7.63
N SER A 258 -0.49 -5.84 8.70
CA SER A 258 -1.19 -6.39 9.87
C SER A 258 -2.24 -7.47 9.54
N ASP A 259 -2.09 -8.13 8.38
CA ASP A 259 -2.98 -9.19 7.87
C ASP A 259 -2.26 -10.53 7.72
N ALA A 260 -0.99 -10.50 7.29
CA ALA A 260 -0.11 -11.65 7.26
C ALA A 260 1.05 -11.45 8.24
N ALA A 261 1.64 -12.55 8.70
CA ALA A 261 2.77 -12.49 9.60
C ALA A 261 3.71 -13.66 9.35
N THR A 262 4.99 -13.40 9.55
CA THR A 262 6.06 -14.39 9.52
C THR A 262 6.94 -14.19 10.76
N ARG A 263 7.62 -15.25 11.19
CA ARG A 263 8.49 -15.21 12.36
C ARG A 263 9.94 -15.03 11.93
N ILE A 264 10.63 -14.12 12.60
CA ILE A 264 12.09 -14.05 12.57
C ILE A 264 12.57 -14.84 13.79
N PHE A 265 13.14 -16.03 13.59
CA PHE A 265 13.68 -16.83 14.70
C PHE A 265 14.99 -16.23 15.21
N SER A 266 15.26 -16.33 16.51
CA SER A 266 16.56 -15.94 17.06
C SER A 266 17.66 -16.92 16.63
N SER A 267 18.91 -16.45 16.61
CA SER A 267 20.08 -17.32 16.36
C SER A 267 20.14 -18.50 17.35
N SER A 268 19.82 -18.24 18.63
CA SER A 268 19.78 -19.25 19.69
C SER A 268 18.72 -20.33 19.45
N ALA A 269 17.60 -19.97 18.81
CA ALA A 269 16.50 -20.89 18.56
C ALA A 269 16.92 -22.10 17.71
N TRP A 270 17.95 -21.95 16.87
CA TRP A 270 18.43 -23.04 16.02
C TRP A 270 19.89 -23.46 16.26
N SER A 271 20.73 -22.63 16.91
CA SER A 271 22.10 -23.03 17.27
C SER A 271 22.16 -24.02 18.44
N GLU A 272 21.18 -24.02 19.35
CA GLU A 272 21.15 -24.90 20.52
C GLU A 272 20.67 -26.33 20.20
N GLY A 273 20.54 -26.70 18.93
CA GLY A 273 20.08 -28.03 18.55
C GLY A 273 18.66 -28.33 19.05
N ARG A 274 17.85 -27.29 19.33
CA ARG A 274 16.43 -27.45 19.66
C ARG A 274 15.71 -28.09 18.47
N ARG A 275 15.67 -29.42 18.52
CA ARG A 275 14.70 -30.27 17.82
C ARG A 275 13.25 -29.87 18.16
N ASP A 276 13.05 -29.01 19.17
CA ASP A 276 11.76 -28.51 19.66
C ASP A 276 11.16 -27.33 18.87
N ASN A 277 11.79 -26.88 17.78
CA ASN A 277 11.10 -26.01 16.81
C ASN A 277 9.94 -26.69 16.07
N LEU A 278 9.55 -27.88 16.53
CA LEU A 278 8.25 -28.49 16.34
C LEU A 278 7.08 -27.54 16.69
N ARG A 279 7.21 -26.46 17.47
CA ARG A 279 6.04 -25.64 17.84
C ARG A 279 5.19 -25.11 16.67
N PHE A 280 5.77 -24.96 15.47
CA PHE A 280 5.13 -24.25 14.37
C PHE A 280 4.97 -25.09 13.09
N SER A 281 3.90 -24.82 12.34
CA SER A 281 3.52 -25.60 11.16
C SER A 281 4.53 -25.50 10.01
N GLU A 282 5.19 -24.35 9.88
CA GLU A 282 6.18 -24.03 8.86
C GLU A 282 7.43 -24.93 8.99
N THR A 283 7.84 -25.23 10.22
CA THR A 283 8.97 -26.11 10.53
C THR A 283 8.56 -27.56 10.79
N ARG A 284 7.26 -27.88 10.87
CA ARG A 284 6.73 -29.24 10.98
C ARG A 284 6.32 -29.82 9.64
N LEU A 285 5.13 -29.45 9.15
CA LEU A 285 4.50 -30.13 8.01
C LEU A 285 5.13 -29.73 6.68
N ALA A 286 5.41 -28.44 6.49
CA ALA A 286 6.01 -27.97 5.25
C ALA A 286 7.42 -28.57 5.04
N SER A 287 8.16 -28.81 6.14
CA SER A 287 9.49 -29.42 6.13
C SER A 287 9.55 -30.89 5.67
N LEU A 288 8.41 -31.60 5.63
CA LEU A 288 8.36 -33.03 5.30
C LEU A 288 8.88 -33.32 3.87
N VAL A 289 8.78 -32.34 2.97
CA VAL A 289 9.28 -32.44 1.60
C VAL A 289 10.77 -32.78 1.53
N TYR A 290 11.55 -32.42 2.56
CA TYR A 290 12.99 -32.65 2.63
C TYR A 290 13.39 -34.06 3.12
N GLU A 291 12.43 -34.86 3.58
CA GLU A 291 12.66 -36.24 4.06
C GLU A 291 12.55 -37.29 2.95
N THR A 292 12.01 -36.92 1.79
CA THR A 292 11.54 -37.89 0.78
C THR A 292 12.40 -37.98 -0.48
N GLY A 293 13.62 -37.39 -0.48
CA GLY A 293 14.63 -37.59 -1.52
C GLY A 293 15.66 -36.44 -1.63
N PRO A 294 16.19 -36.14 -2.84
CA PRO A 294 17.26 -35.14 -3.03
C PRO A 294 16.85 -33.74 -2.57
N LYS A 295 17.83 -32.95 -2.13
CA LYS A 295 17.64 -31.60 -1.58
C LYS A 295 18.86 -30.71 -1.79
N GLU A 296 19.63 -30.97 -2.85
CA GLU A 296 20.84 -30.20 -3.14
C GLU A 296 20.47 -28.79 -3.61
N LYS A 297 19.45 -28.66 -4.46
CA LYS A 297 18.94 -27.39 -4.97
C LYS A 297 17.51 -27.14 -4.52
N VAL A 298 17.32 -26.21 -3.60
CA VAL A 298 16.00 -25.84 -3.07
C VAL A 298 15.66 -24.41 -3.47
N VAL A 299 14.40 -24.16 -3.85
CA VAL A 299 13.85 -22.80 -3.96
C VAL A 299 12.68 -22.62 -2.98
N VAL A 300 12.69 -21.51 -2.26
CA VAL A 300 11.64 -21.08 -1.33
C VAL A 300 11.02 -19.80 -1.87
N ILE A 301 9.74 -19.85 -2.22
CA ILE A 301 8.98 -18.68 -2.66
C ILE A 301 8.36 -18.04 -1.41
N GLY A 302 8.58 -16.74 -1.22
CA GLY A 302 8.14 -15.98 -0.05
C GLY A 302 8.82 -16.42 1.25
N PRO A 303 10.16 -16.41 1.35
CA PRO A 303 10.86 -16.87 2.56
C PRO A 303 10.57 -16.01 3.80
N GLY A 304 10.13 -14.76 3.66
CA GLY A 304 9.67 -13.93 4.77
C GLY A 304 10.73 -13.74 5.87
N GLY A 305 10.39 -14.14 7.10
CA GLY A 305 11.32 -14.16 8.24
C GLY A 305 12.30 -15.34 8.24
N GLY A 306 12.26 -16.20 7.23
CA GLY A 306 13.23 -17.25 6.96
C GLY A 306 12.88 -18.63 7.53
N ALA A 307 11.65 -18.87 8.00
CA ALA A 307 11.25 -20.16 8.58
C ALA A 307 11.50 -21.36 7.64
N ASP A 308 11.11 -21.22 6.37
CA ASP A 308 11.29 -22.25 5.35
C ASP A 308 12.76 -22.44 4.96
N VAL A 309 13.52 -21.33 4.86
CA VAL A 309 14.97 -21.36 4.61
C VAL A 309 15.69 -22.10 5.74
N LEU A 310 15.37 -21.76 6.99
CA LEU A 310 15.92 -22.41 8.16
C LEU A 310 15.61 -23.90 8.19
N SER A 311 14.36 -24.27 7.89
CA SER A 311 13.94 -25.67 7.78
C SER A 311 14.73 -26.42 6.72
N ALA A 312 14.92 -25.83 5.53
CA ALA A 312 15.70 -26.44 4.46
C ALA A 312 17.14 -26.73 4.90
N LEU A 313 17.80 -25.76 5.51
CA LEU A 313 19.18 -25.90 6.01
C LEU A 313 19.28 -26.96 7.12
N GLN A 314 18.36 -26.96 8.09
CA GLN A 314 18.34 -27.96 9.17
C GLN A 314 18.14 -29.38 8.65
N LYS A 315 17.44 -29.53 7.52
CA LYS A 315 17.25 -30.82 6.85
C LYS A 315 18.39 -31.18 5.90
N GLY A 316 19.44 -30.37 5.82
CA GLY A 316 20.65 -30.64 5.04
C GLY A 316 20.50 -30.29 3.56
N ALA A 317 19.78 -29.22 3.22
CA ALA A 317 19.78 -28.69 1.86
C ALA A 317 21.16 -28.10 1.49
N GLY A 318 21.64 -28.37 0.28
CA GLY A 318 22.96 -27.90 -0.19
C GLY A 318 22.99 -26.40 -0.48
N ARG A 319 22.01 -25.93 -1.26
CA ARG A 319 21.78 -24.52 -1.60
C ARG A 319 20.28 -24.20 -1.57
N VAL A 320 19.94 -23.04 -1.02
CA VAL A 320 18.58 -22.50 -0.93
C VAL A 320 18.50 -21.16 -1.65
N LEU A 321 17.65 -21.07 -2.67
CA LEU A 321 17.25 -19.83 -3.32
C LEU A 321 15.95 -19.31 -2.70
N GLY A 322 15.98 -18.22 -1.95
CA GLY A 322 14.78 -17.51 -1.50
C GLY A 322 14.33 -16.47 -2.54
N ILE A 323 13.06 -16.44 -2.90
CA ILE A 323 12.47 -15.41 -3.76
C ILE A 323 11.44 -14.65 -2.95
N GLU A 324 11.77 -13.44 -2.53
CA GLU A 324 10.90 -12.59 -1.72
C GLU A 324 10.41 -11.40 -2.54
N LEU A 325 9.11 -11.10 -2.50
CA LEU A 325 8.55 -10.01 -3.27
C LEU A 325 8.89 -8.65 -2.66
N ASN A 326 8.96 -8.59 -1.33
CA ASN A 326 9.08 -7.34 -0.59
C ASN A 326 10.55 -7.02 -0.24
N ASP A 327 11.07 -5.93 -0.81
CA ASP A 327 12.43 -5.44 -0.58
C ASP A 327 12.70 -5.08 0.89
N ILE A 328 11.75 -4.49 1.61
CA ILE A 328 11.89 -4.15 3.03
C ILE A 328 12.17 -5.40 3.87
N ILE A 329 11.51 -6.53 3.56
CA ILE A 329 11.74 -7.80 4.26
C ILE A 329 13.19 -8.26 4.07
N VAL A 330 13.70 -8.20 2.83
CA VAL A 330 15.04 -8.67 2.50
C VAL A 330 16.11 -7.70 3.00
N GLU A 331 16.06 -6.45 2.56
CA GLU A 331 17.13 -5.47 2.72
C GLU A 331 17.12 -4.81 4.10
N ASP A 332 16.00 -4.24 4.53
CA ASP A 332 15.94 -3.49 5.79
C ASP A 332 15.83 -4.40 7.02
N VAL A 333 15.14 -5.53 6.89
CA VAL A 333 14.81 -6.41 8.03
C VAL A 333 15.82 -7.55 8.14
N MET A 334 15.88 -8.47 7.17
CA MET A 334 16.65 -9.70 7.29
C MET A 334 18.15 -9.53 7.03
N LEU A 335 18.55 -8.66 6.11
CA LEU A 335 19.96 -8.27 5.88
C LEU A 335 20.38 -7.03 6.68
N GLY A 336 19.41 -6.22 7.10
CA GLY A 336 19.64 -5.01 7.86
C GLY A 336 19.48 -5.20 9.37
N ARG A 337 18.43 -4.57 9.92
CA ARG A 337 18.27 -4.33 11.36
C ARG A 337 18.22 -5.61 12.21
N PHE A 338 17.73 -6.72 11.66
CA PHE A 338 17.54 -7.98 12.36
C PHE A 338 18.42 -9.12 11.83
N ALA A 339 19.44 -8.80 11.01
CA ALA A 339 20.41 -9.77 10.51
C ALA A 339 21.10 -10.51 11.66
N GLN A 340 21.62 -9.80 12.66
CA GLN A 340 22.27 -10.44 13.82
C GLN A 340 21.29 -11.25 14.65
N TYR A 341 20.07 -10.74 14.87
CA TYR A 341 19.04 -11.45 15.64
C TYR A 341 18.73 -12.81 15.02
N SER A 342 18.60 -12.87 13.69
CA SER A 342 18.30 -14.13 12.96
C SER A 342 19.50 -15.08 12.84
N GLY A 343 20.67 -14.72 13.36
CA GLY A 343 21.89 -15.47 13.14
C GLY A 343 22.44 -15.33 11.72
N ARG A 344 22.17 -14.20 11.08
CA ARG A 344 22.60 -13.85 9.71
C ARG A 344 22.14 -14.88 8.68
N LEU A 345 20.89 -15.35 8.83
CA LEU A 345 20.34 -16.44 8.03
C LEU A 345 20.41 -16.18 6.51
N TYR A 346 20.12 -14.95 6.07
CA TYR A 346 20.15 -14.58 4.64
C TYR A 346 21.57 -14.31 4.12
N GLU A 347 22.57 -14.21 4.99
CA GLU A 347 23.99 -14.08 4.63
C GLU A 347 24.72 -15.43 4.68
N ASN A 348 24.00 -16.52 5.00
CA ASN A 348 24.58 -17.86 5.01
C ASN A 348 25.08 -18.22 3.60
N PRO A 349 26.30 -18.79 3.43
CA PRO A 349 26.86 -19.11 2.11
C PRO A 349 26.01 -20.06 1.25
N SER A 350 25.18 -20.90 1.88
CA SER A 350 24.24 -21.79 1.20
C SER A 350 22.91 -21.12 0.86
N VAL A 351 22.69 -19.86 1.25
CA VAL A 351 21.44 -19.12 1.02
C VAL A 351 21.69 -17.97 0.07
N GLN A 352 20.86 -17.87 -0.95
CA GLN A 352 20.76 -16.69 -1.81
C GLN A 352 19.33 -16.20 -1.78
N VAL A 353 19.10 -14.94 -1.44
CA VAL A 353 17.78 -14.33 -1.50
C VAL A 353 17.75 -13.28 -2.61
N VAL A 354 16.72 -13.32 -3.44
CA VAL A 354 16.49 -12.36 -4.52
C VAL A 354 15.15 -11.65 -4.30
N VAL A 355 15.13 -10.34 -4.55
CA VAL A 355 13.89 -9.56 -4.55
C VAL A 355 13.21 -9.73 -5.90
N GLY A 356 11.99 -10.27 -5.91
CA GLY A 356 11.22 -10.47 -7.13
C GLY A 356 9.93 -11.25 -6.92
N GLU A 357 9.08 -11.23 -7.94
CA GLU A 357 7.86 -12.04 -7.96
C GLU A 357 8.22 -13.52 -8.17
N GLY A 358 7.62 -14.41 -7.37
CA GLY A 358 7.97 -15.83 -7.28
C GLY A 358 7.96 -16.55 -8.62
N ARG A 359 6.85 -16.44 -9.36
CA ARG A 359 6.69 -17.13 -10.64
C ARG A 359 7.57 -16.55 -11.73
N SER A 360 7.58 -15.22 -11.88
CA SER A 360 8.40 -14.50 -12.86
C SER A 360 9.89 -14.77 -12.66
N SER A 361 10.35 -14.83 -11.41
CA SER A 361 11.75 -15.12 -11.07
C SER A 361 12.10 -16.56 -11.37
N LEU A 362 11.20 -17.51 -11.11
CA LEU A 362 11.42 -18.90 -11.47
C LEU A 362 11.47 -19.08 -12.99
N ARG A 363 10.54 -18.50 -13.76
CA ARG A 363 10.50 -18.59 -15.24
C ARG A 363 11.74 -17.99 -15.93
N ARG A 364 12.41 -17.03 -15.29
CA ARG A 364 13.67 -16.46 -15.79
C ARG A 364 14.88 -17.34 -15.48
N SER A 365 14.74 -18.29 -14.57
CA SER A 365 15.81 -19.22 -14.22
C SER A 365 15.89 -20.34 -15.26
N THR A 366 17.11 -20.70 -15.65
CA THR A 366 17.36 -21.93 -16.42
C THR A 366 17.66 -23.13 -15.51
N GLU A 367 17.72 -22.92 -14.19
CA GLU A 367 18.00 -23.98 -13.23
C GLU A 367 16.80 -24.92 -13.02
N ARG A 368 17.11 -26.16 -12.64
CA ARG A 368 16.14 -27.14 -12.12
C ARG A 368 16.38 -27.36 -10.63
N PHE A 369 15.30 -27.54 -9.88
CA PHE A 369 15.33 -27.66 -8.43
C PHE A 369 14.86 -29.04 -7.96
N ASP A 370 15.44 -29.53 -6.88
CA ASP A 370 15.00 -30.75 -6.20
C ASP A 370 13.76 -30.50 -5.36
N VAL A 371 13.63 -29.29 -4.81
CA VAL A 371 12.45 -28.87 -4.03
C VAL A 371 12.06 -27.45 -4.39
N ILE A 372 10.79 -27.25 -4.74
CA ILE A 372 10.13 -25.94 -4.77
C ILE A 372 9.18 -25.90 -3.59
N GLN A 373 9.36 -24.95 -2.67
CA GLN A 373 8.53 -24.79 -1.48
C GLN A 373 7.89 -23.41 -1.43
N ALA A 374 6.59 -23.36 -1.12
CA ALA A 374 5.82 -22.13 -0.92
C ALA A 374 4.86 -22.30 0.27
N THR A 375 5.21 -21.75 1.43
CA THR A 375 4.41 -21.89 2.66
C THR A 375 3.63 -20.61 2.95
N LEU A 376 2.30 -20.65 2.81
CA LEU A 376 1.41 -19.52 3.15
C LEU A 376 1.86 -18.19 2.50
N VAL A 377 2.28 -18.25 1.23
CA VAL A 377 2.74 -17.11 0.41
C VAL A 377 1.56 -16.24 -0.03
N ASP A 378 0.79 -15.77 0.95
CA ASP A 378 -0.36 -14.89 0.77
C ASP A 378 -0.29 -13.71 1.72
N THR A 379 -0.62 -12.54 1.20
CA THR A 379 -1.23 -11.47 2.00
C THR A 379 -2.75 -11.59 1.86
N TRP A 380 -3.53 -11.47 2.95
CA TRP A 380 -5.01 -11.58 2.88
C TRP A 380 -5.65 -10.64 1.86
N ALA A 381 -5.02 -9.50 1.55
CA ALA A 381 -5.43 -8.58 0.49
C ALA A 381 -5.58 -9.24 -0.89
N ALA A 382 -4.80 -10.29 -1.18
CA ALA A 382 -4.86 -11.04 -2.43
C ALA A 382 -5.87 -12.22 -2.40
N THR A 383 -6.31 -12.65 -1.21
CA THR A 383 -6.96 -13.98 -1.05
C THR A 383 -8.43 -13.92 -0.62
N SER A 384 -8.94 -12.82 -0.05
CA SER A 384 -10.30 -12.84 0.54
C SER A 384 -11.37 -12.00 -0.19
N ALA A 385 -12.50 -12.68 -0.41
CA ALA A 385 -13.86 -12.21 -0.66
C ALA A 385 -14.11 -11.29 -1.89
N GLY A 386 -14.10 -11.92 -3.07
CA GLY A 386 -15.10 -11.73 -4.14
C GLY A 386 -15.07 -10.44 -4.97
N ALA A 387 -14.48 -9.36 -4.47
CA ALA A 387 -14.23 -8.13 -5.23
C ALA A 387 -12.84 -8.10 -5.88
N PHE A 388 -11.89 -8.86 -5.30
CA PHE A 388 -10.56 -9.16 -5.87
C PHE A 388 -10.47 -10.58 -6.46
N THR A 389 -11.54 -11.09 -7.07
CA THR A 389 -11.38 -12.08 -8.16
C THR A 389 -10.43 -11.58 -9.27
N LEU A 390 -10.06 -10.29 -9.26
CA LEU A 390 -9.15 -9.59 -10.17
C LEU A 390 -7.76 -9.26 -9.61
N SER A 391 -7.45 -9.51 -8.33
CA SER A 391 -6.04 -9.46 -7.91
C SER A 391 -5.43 -10.80 -8.30
N GLU A 392 -4.71 -10.81 -9.42
CA GLU A 392 -4.08 -12.01 -9.95
C GLU A 392 -3.08 -12.56 -8.93
N ASN A 393 -3.46 -13.63 -8.22
CA ASN A 393 -2.48 -14.43 -7.51
C ASN A 393 -1.82 -15.38 -8.53
N MET A 394 -0.72 -14.89 -9.12
CA MET A 394 0.01 -15.59 -10.17
C MET A 394 0.66 -16.90 -9.70
N LEU A 395 0.65 -17.22 -8.40
CA LEU A 395 1.18 -18.47 -7.86
C LEU A 395 0.17 -19.63 -7.85
N TYR A 396 -1.14 -19.34 -7.99
CA TYR A 396 -2.22 -20.35 -7.89
C TYR A 396 -3.06 -20.43 -9.18
N THR A 397 -2.37 -20.58 -10.31
CA THR A 397 -2.96 -20.86 -11.63
C THR A 397 -2.39 -22.14 -12.22
N VAL A 398 -3.08 -22.75 -13.19
CA VAL A 398 -2.59 -23.95 -13.88
C VAL A 398 -1.23 -23.67 -14.53
N GLU A 399 -1.08 -22.52 -15.18
CA GLU A 399 0.16 -22.13 -15.84
C GLU A 399 1.30 -21.95 -14.84
N ALA A 400 1.03 -21.49 -13.61
CA ALA A 400 2.03 -21.41 -12.55
C ALA A 400 2.49 -22.80 -12.12
N PHE A 401 1.58 -23.76 -12.00
CA PHE A 401 1.91 -25.14 -11.68
C PHE A 401 2.70 -25.83 -12.80
N VAL A 402 2.38 -25.56 -14.06
CA VAL A 402 3.19 -25.99 -15.20
C VAL A 402 4.60 -25.42 -15.09
N ASP A 403 4.73 -24.11 -14.87
CA ASP A 403 6.04 -23.47 -14.66
C ASP A 403 6.79 -24.12 -13.48
N PHE A 404 6.13 -24.40 -12.35
CA PHE A 404 6.77 -25.06 -11.21
C PHE A 404 7.27 -26.46 -11.56
N ILE A 405 6.43 -27.29 -12.18
CA ILE A 405 6.76 -28.67 -12.55
C ILE A 405 7.89 -28.70 -13.59
N GLU A 406 7.86 -27.81 -14.59
CA GLU A 406 8.91 -27.71 -15.60
C GLU A 406 10.27 -27.33 -15.00
N HIS A 407 10.29 -26.63 -13.86
CA HIS A 407 11.52 -26.28 -13.15
C HIS A 407 11.93 -27.30 -12.08
N LEU A 408 11.21 -28.41 -11.93
CA LEU A 408 11.65 -29.53 -11.09
C LEU A 408 12.64 -30.44 -11.83
N GLY A 409 13.60 -30.99 -11.09
CA GLY A 409 14.41 -32.11 -11.56
C GLY A 409 13.59 -33.40 -11.70
N PRO A 410 14.16 -34.47 -12.27
CA PRO A 410 13.44 -35.75 -12.48
C PRO A 410 12.85 -36.38 -11.21
N SER A 411 13.46 -36.11 -10.05
CA SER A 411 12.97 -36.54 -8.73
C SER A 411 12.59 -35.34 -7.84
N GLY A 412 12.33 -34.20 -8.48
CA GLY A 412 11.99 -32.96 -7.81
C GLY A 412 10.58 -33.01 -7.23
N ARG A 413 10.35 -32.22 -6.18
CA ARG A 413 9.06 -32.15 -5.47
C ARG A 413 8.61 -30.70 -5.31
N LEU A 414 7.31 -30.50 -5.47
CA LEU A 414 6.64 -29.24 -5.12
C LEU A 414 5.93 -29.42 -3.77
N SER A 415 6.12 -28.46 -2.86
CA SER A 415 5.43 -28.37 -1.58
C SER A 415 4.75 -27.01 -1.45
N MET A 416 3.42 -27.00 -1.35
CA MET A 416 2.65 -25.78 -1.12
C MET A 416 1.75 -25.94 0.10
N THR A 417 1.82 -24.98 1.02
CA THR A 417 0.98 -24.95 2.23
C THR A 417 -0.06 -23.84 2.13
N ARG A 418 -1.32 -24.17 2.42
CA ARG A 418 -2.48 -23.25 2.37
C ARG A 418 -3.27 -23.27 3.67
N TRP A 419 -4.05 -22.20 3.89
CA TRP A 419 -4.97 -22.10 5.02
C TRP A 419 -6.07 -23.15 4.97
N LEU A 420 -6.25 -23.92 6.05
CA LEU A 420 -7.40 -24.80 6.20
C LEU A 420 -8.61 -24.00 6.69
N ARG A 421 -9.51 -23.65 5.77
CA ARG A 421 -10.81 -23.03 6.10
C ARG A 421 -11.90 -24.09 6.22
N ARG A 422 -13.00 -23.74 6.90
CA ARG A 422 -14.25 -24.51 6.89
C ARG A 422 -15.35 -23.70 6.18
N PRO A 423 -15.86 -24.13 5.01
CA PRO A 423 -15.44 -25.31 4.24
C PRO A 423 -14.04 -25.14 3.59
N PRO A 424 -13.34 -26.25 3.26
CA PRO A 424 -11.97 -26.22 2.73
C PRO A 424 -11.93 -25.76 1.27
N ARG A 425 -11.92 -24.45 1.04
CA ARG A 425 -11.93 -23.87 -0.32
C ARG A 425 -10.52 -23.84 -0.94
N GLU A 426 -9.54 -23.37 -0.19
CA GLU A 426 -8.16 -23.14 -0.68
C GLU A 426 -7.46 -24.44 -1.08
N PHE A 427 -7.63 -25.49 -0.26
CA PHE A 427 -7.01 -26.79 -0.52
C PHE A 427 -7.62 -27.49 -1.74
N VAL A 428 -8.96 -27.44 -1.87
CA VAL A 428 -9.66 -28.01 -3.03
C VAL A 428 -9.26 -27.30 -4.31
N ARG A 429 -9.13 -25.96 -4.28
CA ARG A 429 -8.63 -25.19 -5.42
C ARG A 429 -7.21 -25.60 -5.80
N LEU A 430 -6.31 -25.74 -4.83
CA LEU A 430 -4.92 -26.13 -5.06
C LEU A 430 -4.82 -27.54 -5.67
N ALA A 431 -5.61 -28.50 -5.18
CA ALA A 431 -5.67 -29.83 -5.75
C ALA A 431 -6.22 -29.84 -7.19
N ALA A 432 -7.17 -28.95 -7.52
CA ALA A 432 -7.77 -28.88 -8.85
C ALA A 432 -6.86 -28.26 -9.92
N ILE A 433 -5.87 -27.44 -9.53
CA ILE A 433 -4.93 -26.80 -10.47
C ILE A 433 -3.57 -27.50 -10.55
N GLY A 434 -3.25 -28.35 -9.56
CA GLY A 434 -1.99 -29.09 -9.48
C GLY A 434 -2.03 -30.52 -10.00
N VAL A 435 -3.19 -30.96 -10.49
CA VAL A 435 -3.43 -32.23 -11.20
C VAL A 435 -3.79 -31.88 -12.64
#